data_AF-A0A4R5DPN6-F1
#
_entry.id   AF-A0A4R5DPN6-F1
#
_cell.length_a   1.000
_cell.length_b   1.000
_cell.length_c   1.000
_cell.angle_alpha   90.00
_cell.angle_beta   90.00
_cell.angle_gamma   90.00
#
_symmetry.space_group_name_H-M   'P 1'
#
loop_
_entity.id
_entity.type
_entity.pdbx_description
1 polymer ?
#
loop_
_entity_poly.entity_id
_entity_poly.type
_entity_poly.pdbx_seq_one_letter_code
_entity_poly.pdbx_strand_id
1 'polypeptide(L)' 'MDQSEEMFKLVREWRKSGLTQSEFCKPHGITVAKFGYWAGKEKLAARLPVEKVGGFVQISGQQSASNDSCQIVYP' A
#
# COMPACT_ATOMS: atom_id res chain seq x y z
N MET A 1 -7.65 8.01 20.71
CA MET A 1 -6.34 8.58 20.30
C MET A 1 -5.76 7.64 19.27
N ASP A 2 -6.10 7.90 18.02
CA ASP A 2 -5.85 7.04 16.87
C ASP A 2 -4.37 7.04 16.51
N GLN A 3 -3.66 5.99 16.92
CA GLN A 3 -2.23 5.82 16.65
C GLN A 3 -1.86 5.94 15.16
N SER A 4 -2.83 5.76 14.25
CA SER A 4 -2.66 5.93 12.82
C SER A 4 -2.48 7.39 12.37
N GLU A 5 -3.03 8.38 13.09
CA GLU A 5 -2.94 9.77 12.64
C GLU A 5 -1.51 10.32 12.77
N GLU A 6 -0.84 9.99 13.88
CA GLU A 6 0.56 10.36 14.13
C GLU A 6 1.51 9.69 13.12
N MET A 7 1.22 8.44 12.74
CA MET A 7 1.96 7.75 11.67
C MET A 7 1.87 8.48 10.34
N PHE A 8 0.67 8.91 9.95
CA PHE A 8 0.47 9.64 8.69
C PHE A 8 1.10 11.04 8.73
N LYS A 9 1.12 11.72 9.89
CA LYS A 9 1.88 12.97 10.04
C LYS A 9 3.37 12.75 9.76
N LEU A 10 3.98 11.75 10.38
CA LEU A 10 5.39 11.39 10.16
C LEU A 10 5.70 11.06 8.69
N VAL A 11 4.83 10.30 8.03
CA VAL A 11 5.02 9.96 6.60
C VAL A 11 4.95 11.22 5.72
N ARG A 12 4.04 12.17 6.01
CA ARG A 12 3.95 13.44 5.28
C ARG A 12 5.17 14.33 5.51
N GLU A 13 5.67 14.40 6.74
CA GLU A 13 6.88 15.16 7.07
C GLU A 13 8.11 14.58 6.37
N TRP A 14 8.28 13.26 6.40
CA TRP A 14 9.32 12.57 5.65
C TRP A 14 9.26 12.88 4.14
N ARG A 15 8.06 12.88 3.57
CA ARG A 15 7.87 13.15 2.15
C ARG A 15 8.18 14.58 1.76
N LYS A 16 8.00 15.54 2.69
CA LYS A 16 8.45 16.93 2.52
C LYS A 16 9.94 17.09 2.70
N SER A 17 10.57 16.31 3.58
CA SER A 17 12.00 16.40 3.85
C SER A 17 12.85 15.83 2.70
N GLY A 18 12.32 14.85 1.95
CA GLY A 18 13.02 14.24 0.83
C GLY A 18 14.18 13.33 1.25
N LEU A 19 14.33 13.06 2.56
CA LEU A 19 15.34 12.14 3.07
C LEU A 19 14.99 10.70 2.73
N THR A 20 15.96 9.80 2.85
CA THR A 20 15.70 8.36 2.76
C THR A 20 14.97 7.86 4.01
N GLN A 21 14.21 6.76 3.88
CA GLN A 21 13.47 6.20 5.02
C GLN A 21 14.40 5.84 6.19
N SER A 22 15.61 5.35 5.91
CA SER A 22 16.60 5.02 6.94
C SER A 22 17.02 6.26 7.74
N GLU A 23 17.31 7.36 7.05
CA GLU A 23 17.75 8.59 7.70
C GLU A 23 16.67 9.24 8.53
N PHE A 24 15.41 9.17 8.08
CA PHE A 24 14.28 9.66 8.85
C PHE A 24 13.93 8.74 10.03
N CYS A 25 14.09 7.42 9.88
CA CYS A 25 13.79 6.45 10.93
C CYS A 25 14.78 6.48 12.10
N LYS A 26 16.06 6.80 11.83
CA LYS A 26 17.14 6.85 12.84
C LYS A 26 16.83 7.75 14.04
N PRO A 27 16.51 9.05 13.88
CA PRO A 27 16.22 9.94 15.01
C PRO A 27 14.88 9.62 15.70
N HIS A 28 13.93 9.04 14.98
CA HIS A 28 12.61 8.72 15.52
C HIS A 28 12.53 7.35 16.20
N GLY A 29 13.58 6.53 16.14
CA GLY A 29 13.59 5.19 16.75
C GLY A 29 12.60 4.21 16.12
N ILE A 30 12.21 4.44 14.87
CA ILE A 30 11.23 3.62 14.14
C ILE A 30 11.99 2.63 13.25
N THR A 31 11.53 1.39 13.16
CA THR A 31 12.09 0.44 12.19
C THR A 31 11.64 0.80 10.77
N VAL A 32 12.57 0.75 9.82
CA VAL A 32 12.30 1.03 8.39
C VAL A 32 11.13 0.19 7.86
N ALA A 33 11.02 -1.08 8.25
CA ALA A 33 9.90 -1.95 7.86
C ALA A 33 8.53 -1.43 8.33
N LYS A 34 8.47 -0.96 9.58
CA LYS A 34 7.25 -0.38 10.19
C LYS A 34 6.88 0.93 9.49
N PHE A 35 7.87 1.76 9.17
CA PHE A 35 7.67 2.99 8.41
C PHE A 35 7.20 2.73 6.98
N GLY A 36 7.78 1.74 6.30
CA GLY A 36 7.35 1.30 4.97
C GLY A 36 5.90 0.82 4.95
N TYR A 37 5.47 0.08 5.99
CA TYR A 37 4.07 -0.30 6.16
C TYR A 37 3.15 0.93 6.24
N TRP A 38 3.54 1.98 6.99
CA TRP A 38 2.75 3.21 7.10
C TRP A 38 2.65 3.98 5.79
N ALA A 39 3.76 4.09 5.05
CA ALA A 39 3.77 4.74 3.74
C ALA A 39 2.85 4.02 2.73
N GLY A 40 2.83 2.69 2.76
CA GLY A 40 1.89 1.89 1.97
C GLY A 40 0.43 2.10 2.41
N LYS A 41 0.20 2.12 3.73
CA LYS A 41 -1.13 2.32 4.30
C LYS A 41 -1.70 3.71 4.01
N GLU A 42 -0.88 4.76 4.04
CA GLU A 42 -1.29 6.13 3.68
C GLU A 42 -1.72 6.19 2.21
N LYS A 43 -0.93 5.61 1.31
CA LYS A 43 -1.26 5.55 -0.12
C LYS A 43 -2.55 4.77 -0.39
N LEU A 44 -2.79 3.71 0.37
CA LEU A 44 -4.01 2.92 0.28
C LEU A 44 -5.22 3.70 0.81
N ALA A 45 -5.08 4.33 1.98
CA ALA A 45 -6.12 5.17 2.59
C ALA A 45 -6.46 6.40 1.72
N ALA A 46 -5.48 6.98 1.03
CA ALA A 46 -5.72 8.08 0.09
C ALA A 46 -6.42 7.63 -1.21
N ARG A 47 -6.35 6.34 -1.56
CA ARG A 47 -6.91 5.79 -2.81
C ARG A 47 -8.25 5.07 -2.63
N LEU A 48 -8.58 4.62 -1.43
CA LEU A 48 -9.81 3.89 -1.16
C LEU A 48 -10.68 4.67 -0.17
N PRO A 49 -11.98 4.91 -0.46
CA PRO A 49 -12.93 5.18 0.60
C PRO A 49 -12.92 3.98 1.56
N VAL A 50 -12.94 4.29 2.85
CA VAL A 50 -12.65 3.46 4.05
C VAL A 50 -13.29 2.05 4.11
N GLU A 51 -14.17 1.67 3.17
CA GLU A 51 -14.96 0.43 3.22
C GLU A 51 -14.29 -0.80 2.57
N LYS A 52 -13.15 -0.66 1.89
CA LYS A 52 -12.49 -1.79 1.19
C LYS A 52 -11.05 -2.05 1.65
N VAL A 53 -10.83 -2.21 2.95
CA VAL A 53 -9.56 -2.81 3.47
C VAL A 53 -9.72 -4.34 3.56
N GLY A 54 -10.14 -4.97 2.46
CA GLY A 54 -10.03 -6.42 2.29
C GLY A 54 -8.73 -6.72 1.54
N GLY A 55 -8.04 -7.82 1.86
CA GLY A 55 -6.75 -8.23 1.27
C GLY A 55 -6.75 -8.52 -0.23
N PHE A 56 -7.76 -8.05 -0.96
CA PHE A 56 -7.94 -8.23 -2.38
C PHE A 56 -7.74 -6.88 -3.07
N VAL A 57 -6.73 -6.80 -3.94
CA VAL A 57 -6.55 -5.66 -4.84
C VAL A 57 -7.48 -5.85 -6.02
N GLN A 58 -8.39 -4.89 -6.26
CA GLN A 58 -9.25 -4.91 -7.43
C GLN A 58 -8.41 -4.64 -8.68
N ILE A 59 -8.13 -5.69 -9.44
CA ILE A 59 -7.50 -5.58 -10.75
C ILE A 59 -8.62 -5.28 -11.75
N SER A 60 -8.62 -4.09 -12.33
CA SER A 60 -9.50 -3.78 -13.47
C SER A 60 -8.99 -4.54 -14.68
N GLY A 61 -9.38 -5.81 -14.81
CA GLY A 61 -9.09 -6.60 -15.99
C GLY A 61 -9.70 -5.93 -17.21
N GLN A 62 -8.87 -5.53 -18.18
CA GLN A 62 -9.35 -5.38 -19.53
C GLN A 62 -9.91 -6.75 -19.93
N GLN A 63 -11.24 -6.83 -20.03
CA GLN A 63 -11.91 -7.98 -20.59
C GLN A 63 -11.56 -8.04 -22.08
N SER A 64 -10.37 -8.51 -22.40
CA SER A 64 -10.12 -9.12 -23.70
C SER A 64 -10.86 -10.46 -23.64
N ALA A 65 -12.13 -10.42 -24.01
CA ALA A 65 -12.91 -11.61 -24.29
C ALA A 65 -12.31 -12.32 -25.51
N SER A 66 -11.18 -12.99 -25.33
CA SER A 66 -10.83 -14.13 -26.17
C SER A 66 -11.54 -15.32 -25.56
N ASN A 67 -12.69 -15.68 -26.13
CA ASN A 67 -13.40 -16.94 -25.89
C ASN A 67 -12.55 -18.12 -26.40
N ASP A 68 -11.33 -18.27 -25.88
CA ASP A 68 -10.49 -19.43 -26.16
C ASP A 68 -10.86 -20.53 -25.16
N SER A 69 -11.79 -21.36 -25.58
CA SER A 69 -12.23 -22.57 -24.89
C SER A 69 -11.07 -23.56 -24.81
N CYS A 70 -10.23 -23.47 -23.77
CA CYS A 70 -9.22 -24.48 -23.47
C CYS A 70 -9.89 -25.80 -23.03
N GLN A 71 -10.08 -26.73 -23.98
CA GLN A 71 -10.40 -28.12 -23.67
C GLN A 71 -9.14 -28.86 -23.22
N ILE A 72 -9.16 -29.35 -22.00
CA ILE A 72 -8.13 -30.25 -21.47
C ILE A 72 -8.47 -31.66 -21.93
N VAL A 73 -7.67 -32.22 -22.85
CA VAL A 73 -7.78 -33.63 -23.27
C VAL A 73 -6.78 -34.45 -22.45
N TYR A 74 -7.29 -35.44 -21.70
CA TYR A 74 -6.47 -36.42 -20.99
C TYR A 74 -6.28 -37.69 -21.84
N PRO A 75 -5.10 -38.33 -21.80
CA PRO A 75 -4.85 -39.63 -22.41
C PRO A 75 -5.56 -40.78 -21.69
#